data_AF-A0A7H8HDM9-F1
#
_entry.id   AF-A0A7H8HDM9-F1
#
_cell.length_a   1.000
_cell.length_b   1.000
_cell.length_c   1.000
_cell.angle_alpha   90.00
_cell.angle_beta   90.00
_cell.angle_gamma   90.00
#
_symmetry.space_group_name_H-M   'P 1'
#
loop_
_entity.id
_entity.type
_entity.pdbx_description
1 polymer ?
#
loop_
_entity_poly.entity_id
_entity_poly.type
_entity_poly.pdbx_seq_one_letter_code
_entity_poly.pdbx_strand_id
1 'polypeptide(L)'
;MVALSDVKRWNAAQLDEIFQTVQQRLHILTQSGDDFSKIMPVDGWSGPAADTASSAHHSLLTRIDKLAAGASVVAKAIGQAADAITGVQHAITNAEALAAKYGYRIAEDGTLIAPSPRTTRHRTSTPRTAPESAPRSPTQSPRPCAPPTTSTPWTAFPPTSATKPTASCSPSSTTTSNANATTCSTGWTA
;
A
#
# COMPACT_ATOMS: atom_id res chain seq x y z
N MET A 1 17.67 9.28 -15.05
CA MET A 1 16.39 8.86 -15.66
C MET A 1 16.39 7.33 -15.65
N VAL A 2 15.31 6.68 -15.21
CA VAL A 2 15.23 5.21 -15.07
C VAL A 2 14.68 4.63 -16.37
N ALA A 3 15.32 3.60 -16.93
CA ALA A 3 14.88 2.97 -18.18
C ALA A 3 13.79 1.91 -17.91
N LEU A 4 13.02 1.53 -18.94
CA LEU A 4 11.99 0.49 -18.82
C LEU A 4 12.61 -0.87 -18.43
N SER A 5 13.82 -1.14 -18.92
CA SER A 5 14.62 -2.31 -18.53
C SER A 5 14.95 -2.37 -17.04
N ASP A 6 15.16 -1.22 -16.39
CA ASP A 6 15.43 -1.16 -14.95
C ASP A 6 14.17 -1.50 -14.15
N VAL A 7 13.02 -1.01 -14.58
CA VAL A 7 11.71 -1.29 -13.93
C VAL A 7 11.34 -2.77 -14.07
N LYS A 8 11.65 -3.38 -15.22
CA LYS A 8 11.48 -4.83 -15.43
C LYS A 8 12.38 -5.68 -14.51
N ARG A 9 13.52 -5.13 -14.09
CA ARG A 9 14.45 -5.82 -13.17
C ARG A 9 14.04 -5.71 -11.70
N TRP A 10 13.10 -4.84 -11.35
CA TRP A 10 12.61 -4.74 -9.98
C TRP A 10 11.95 -6.05 -9.56
N ASN A 11 12.40 -6.60 -8.43
CA ASN A 11 11.89 -7.86 -7.92
C ASN A 11 10.91 -7.60 -6.76
N ALA A 12 9.62 -7.60 -7.07
CA ALA A 12 8.57 -7.43 -6.07
C ALA A 12 8.57 -8.58 -5.03
N ALA A 13 8.93 -9.79 -5.43
CA ALA A 13 8.97 -10.95 -4.52
C ALA A 13 10.05 -10.79 -3.45
N GLN A 14 11.21 -10.23 -3.79
CA GLN A 14 12.26 -9.93 -2.79
C GLN A 14 11.79 -8.89 -1.76
N LEU A 15 11.00 -7.89 -2.19
CA LEU A 15 10.42 -6.91 -1.27
C LEU A 15 9.38 -7.55 -0.35
N ASP A 16 8.57 -8.49 -0.85
CA ASP A 16 7.62 -9.24 -0.03
C ASP A 16 8.34 -10.12 1.00
N GLU A 17 9.43 -10.82 0.63
CA GLU A 17 10.25 -11.59 1.59
C GLU A 17 10.81 -10.71 2.71
N ILE A 18 11.29 -9.51 2.37
CA ILE A 18 11.76 -8.53 3.36
C ILE A 18 10.59 -8.06 4.23
N PHE A 19 9.43 -7.78 3.64
CA PHE A 19 8.23 -7.39 4.37
C PHE A 19 7.82 -8.46 5.39
N GLN A 20 7.75 -9.73 4.99
CA GLN A 20 7.44 -10.85 5.88
C GLN A 20 8.47 -10.96 7.02
N THR A 21 9.76 -10.80 6.70
CA THR A 21 10.83 -10.82 7.71
C THR A 21 10.68 -9.69 8.73
N VAL A 22 10.36 -8.47 8.27
CA VAL A 22 10.14 -7.33 9.17
C VAL A 22 8.89 -7.54 10.02
N GLN A 23 7.80 -8.04 9.45
CA GLN A 23 6.58 -8.36 10.20
C GLN A 23 6.81 -9.42 11.28
N GLN A 24 7.55 -10.49 10.95
CA GLN A 24 7.90 -11.52 11.93
C GLN A 24 8.72 -10.93 13.08
N ARG A 25 9.72 -10.10 12.79
CA ARG A 25 10.53 -9.44 13.82
C ARG A 25 9.73 -8.45 14.66
N LEU A 26 8.80 -7.71 14.04
CA LEU A 26 7.89 -6.82 14.75
C LEU A 26 7.02 -7.61 15.75
N HIS A 27 6.48 -8.76 15.32
CA HIS A 27 5.68 -9.62 16.19
C HIS A 27 6.49 -10.14 17.38
N ILE A 28 7.73 -10.62 17.15
CA ILE A 28 8.63 -11.06 18.21
C ILE A 28 8.95 -9.91 19.17
N LEU A 29 9.19 -8.70 18.65
CA LEU A 29 9.50 -7.53 19.47
C LEU A 29 8.31 -7.14 20.36
N THR A 30 7.09 -7.11 19.81
CA THR A 30 5.88 -6.81 20.58
C THR A 30 5.63 -7.88 21.65
N GLN A 31 5.72 -9.16 21.29
CA GLN A 31 5.56 -10.26 22.25
C GLN A 31 6.60 -10.18 23.38
N SER A 32 7.86 -9.88 23.04
CA SER A 32 8.93 -9.70 24.03
C SER A 32 8.68 -8.48 24.93
N GLY A 33 8.12 -7.40 24.39
CA GLY A 33 7.69 -6.23 25.16
C GLY A 33 6.56 -6.56 26.13
N ASP A 34 5.55 -7.30 25.67
CA ASP A 34 4.43 -7.76 26.49
C ASP A 34 4.92 -8.68 27.62
N ASP A 35 5.82 -9.60 27.32
CA ASP A 35 6.40 -10.49 28.34
C ASP A 35 7.30 -9.71 29.32
N PHE A 36 8.07 -8.74 28.82
CA PHE A 36 8.86 -7.85 29.69
C PHE A 36 7.98 -7.00 30.61
N SER A 37 6.79 -6.59 30.16
CA SER A 37 5.84 -5.84 30.98
C SER A 37 5.31 -6.64 32.17
N LYS A 38 5.23 -7.97 32.05
CA LYS A 38 4.72 -8.89 33.10
C LYS A 38 5.74 -9.21 34.19
N ILE A 39 7.03 -8.92 33.98
CA ILE A 39 8.11 -9.23 34.92
C ILE A 39 8.07 -8.32 36.17
N MET A 40 7.45 -7.15 36.07
CA MET A 40 7.24 -6.21 37.16
C MET A 40 5.73 -6.09 37.44
N PRO A 41 5.26 -6.11 38.70
CA PRO A 41 5.99 -5.85 39.94
C PRO A 41 6.45 -7.11 40.71
N VAL A 42 7.61 -7.02 41.36
CA VAL A 42 8.08 -8.04 42.32
C VAL A 42 7.41 -7.80 43.67
N ASP A 43 6.51 -8.69 44.07
CA ASP A 43 5.81 -8.57 45.35
C ASP A 43 6.78 -8.50 46.53
N GLY A 44 6.55 -7.53 47.41
CA GLY A 44 7.37 -7.32 48.62
C GLY A 44 8.68 -6.55 48.38
N TRP A 45 9.01 -6.16 47.14
CA TRP A 45 10.16 -5.30 46.88
C TRP A 45 9.77 -3.82 46.97
N SER A 46 10.28 -3.12 47.97
CA SER A 46 9.99 -1.70 48.20
C SER A 46 11.26 -0.91 48.56
N GLY A 47 11.17 0.41 48.44
CA GLY A 47 12.25 1.35 48.74
C GLY A 47 12.90 1.95 47.50
N PRO A 48 13.89 2.85 47.68
CA PRO A 48 14.44 3.66 46.59
C PRO A 48 15.02 2.85 45.41
N ALA A 49 15.52 1.65 45.70
CA ALA A 49 16.01 0.73 44.67
C ALA A 49 14.88 0.16 43.80
N ALA A 50 13.73 -0.16 44.40
CA ALA A 50 12.54 -0.64 43.68
C ALA A 50 11.95 0.46 42.79
N ASP A 51 11.91 1.71 43.28
CA ASP A 51 11.45 2.86 42.51
C ASP A 51 12.35 3.13 41.30
N THR A 52 13.67 3.06 41.49
CA THR A 52 14.66 3.25 40.41
C THR A 52 14.54 2.17 39.35
N ALA A 53 14.36 0.91 39.76
CA ALA A 53 14.16 -0.21 38.85
C ALA A 53 12.84 -0.10 38.07
N SER A 54 11.76 0.32 38.74
CA SER A 54 10.46 0.60 38.10
C SER A 54 10.57 1.71 37.05
N SER A 55 11.26 2.79 37.38
CA SER A 55 11.51 3.90 36.45
C SER A 55 12.32 3.43 35.22
N ALA A 56 13.38 2.66 35.44
CA ALA A 56 14.19 2.10 34.36
C ALA A 56 13.39 1.13 33.47
N HIS A 57 12.55 0.28 34.09
CA HIS A 57 11.66 -0.65 33.39
C HIS A 57 10.67 0.09 32.49
N HIS A 58 9.97 1.11 33.00
CA HIS A 58 9.08 1.95 32.20
C HIS A 58 9.81 2.68 31.06
N SER A 59 11.04 3.16 31.31
CA SER A 59 11.86 3.77 30.27
C SER A 59 12.19 2.79 29.15
N LEU A 60 12.49 1.53 29.47
CA LEU A 60 12.79 0.50 28.49
C LEU A 60 11.54 0.09 27.71
N LEU A 61 10.40 -0.11 28.37
CA LEU A 61 9.11 -0.36 27.69
C LEU A 61 8.79 0.73 26.67
N THR A 62 8.92 2.00 27.08
CA THR A 62 8.68 3.14 26.18
C THR A 62 9.61 3.12 24.94
N ARG A 63 10.86 2.63 25.09
CA ARG A 63 11.79 2.49 23.95
C ARG A 63 11.39 1.34 23.04
N ILE A 64 10.97 0.21 23.60
CA ILE A 64 10.46 -0.94 22.83
C ILE A 64 9.24 -0.51 22.01
N ASP A 65 8.28 0.19 22.62
CA ASP A 65 7.08 0.68 21.94
C ASP A 65 7.41 1.62 20.78
N LYS A 66 8.37 2.54 20.98
CA LYS A 66 8.84 3.43 19.91
C LYS A 66 9.50 2.68 18.76
N LEU A 67 10.31 1.67 19.07
CA LEU A 67 10.93 0.82 18.05
C LEU A 67 9.90 0.00 17.29
N ALA A 68 8.92 -0.58 17.97
CA ALA A 68 7.82 -1.30 17.35
C ALA A 68 6.99 -0.36 16.45
N ALA A 69 6.66 0.84 16.92
CA ALA A 69 5.97 1.84 16.10
C ALA A 69 6.79 2.21 14.85
N GLY A 70 8.09 2.47 14.98
CA GLY A 70 8.97 2.76 13.85
C GLY A 70 9.05 1.61 12.84
N ALA A 71 9.23 0.38 13.32
CA ALA A 71 9.28 -0.81 12.48
C ALA A 71 7.94 -1.06 11.75
N SER A 72 6.80 -0.78 12.38
CA SER A 72 5.48 -0.91 11.75
C SER A 72 5.30 0.05 10.56
N VAL A 73 5.83 1.28 10.67
CA VAL A 73 5.81 2.26 9.57
C VAL A 73 6.67 1.78 8.40
N VAL A 74 7.86 1.25 8.69
CA VAL A 74 8.75 0.69 7.66
C VAL A 74 8.10 -0.51 6.98
N ALA A 75 7.53 -1.44 7.73
CA ALA A 75 6.82 -2.58 7.17
C ALA A 75 5.70 -2.14 6.22
N LYS A 76 4.89 -1.16 6.63
CA LYS A 76 3.82 -0.60 5.80
C LYS A 76 4.37 0.03 4.51
N ALA A 77 5.44 0.82 4.61
CA ALA A 77 6.05 1.46 3.45
C ALA A 77 6.61 0.43 2.44
N ILE A 78 7.22 -0.65 2.92
CA ILE A 78 7.71 -1.74 2.06
C ILE A 78 6.56 -2.44 1.35
N GLY A 79 5.47 -2.76 2.08
CA GLY A 79 4.27 -3.37 1.47
C GLY A 79 3.68 -2.48 0.37
N GLN A 80 3.53 -1.18 0.64
CA GLN A 80 3.05 -0.22 -0.35
C GLN A 80 3.97 -0.11 -1.58
N ALA A 81 5.29 -0.19 -1.38
CA ALA A 81 6.25 -0.19 -2.47
C ALA A 81 6.14 -1.47 -3.32
N ALA A 82 6.00 -2.65 -2.69
CA ALA A 82 5.83 -3.92 -3.39
C ALA A 82 4.54 -3.93 -4.25
N ASP A 83 3.43 -3.44 -3.69
CA ASP A 83 2.15 -3.30 -4.41
C ASP A 83 2.27 -2.35 -5.60
N ALA A 84 2.93 -1.20 -5.41
CA ALA A 84 3.13 -0.22 -6.48
C ALA A 84 3.98 -0.79 -7.63
N ILE A 85 5.07 -1.51 -7.31
CA ILE A 85 5.93 -2.16 -8.32
C ILE A 85 5.12 -3.18 -9.11
N THR A 86 4.31 -4.00 -8.42
CA THR A 86 3.45 -4.99 -9.05
C THR A 86 2.45 -4.33 -10.00
N GLY A 87 1.82 -3.23 -9.58
CA GLY A 87 0.93 -2.43 -10.42
C GLY A 87 1.60 -1.91 -11.70
N VAL A 88 2.83 -1.38 -11.57
CA VAL A 88 3.60 -0.89 -12.72
C VAL A 88 3.97 -2.03 -13.68
N GLN A 89 4.39 -3.19 -13.17
CA GLN A 89 4.73 -4.35 -14.00
C GLN A 89 3.53 -4.90 -14.77
N HIS A 90 2.36 -4.94 -14.15
CA HIS A 90 1.11 -5.29 -14.84
C HIS A 90 0.75 -4.28 -15.92
N ALA A 91 0.89 -2.97 -15.65
CA ALA A 91 0.63 -1.94 -16.65
C ALA A 91 1.57 -2.07 -17.86
N ILE A 92 2.86 -2.34 -17.64
CA ILE A 92 3.84 -2.60 -18.71
C ILE A 92 3.43 -3.81 -19.54
N THR A 93 3.11 -4.93 -18.88
CA THR A 93 2.70 -6.17 -19.57
C THR A 93 1.44 -5.94 -20.42
N ASN A 94 0.46 -5.20 -19.89
CA ASN A 94 -0.76 -4.85 -20.62
C ASN A 94 -0.48 -3.95 -21.82
N ALA A 95 0.41 -2.96 -21.67
CA ALA A 95 0.81 -2.08 -22.77
C ALA A 95 1.55 -2.86 -23.87
N GLU A 96 2.44 -3.78 -23.51
CA GLU A 96 3.14 -4.67 -24.46
C GLU A 96 2.15 -5.57 -25.20
N ALA A 97 1.18 -6.15 -24.50
CA ALA A 97 0.12 -6.97 -25.10
C ALA A 97 -0.75 -6.18 -26.08
N LEU A 98 -1.06 -4.91 -25.78
CA LEU A 98 -1.78 -4.01 -26.69
C LEU A 98 -0.93 -3.65 -27.90
N ALA A 99 0.33 -3.24 -27.71
CA ALA A 99 1.25 -2.92 -28.80
C ALA A 99 1.41 -4.11 -29.77
N ALA A 100 1.58 -5.32 -29.23
CA ALA A 100 1.72 -6.54 -30.01
C ALA A 100 0.49 -6.83 -30.90
N LYS A 101 -0.74 -6.55 -30.41
CA LYS A 101 -1.98 -6.70 -31.20
C LYS A 101 -2.00 -5.82 -32.46
N TYR A 102 -1.36 -4.66 -32.40
CA TYR A 102 -1.28 -3.72 -33.52
C TYR A 102 0.03 -3.81 -34.31
N GLY A 103 0.90 -4.78 -33.99
CA GLY A 103 2.19 -4.97 -34.64
C GLY A 103 3.30 -4.02 -34.18
N TYR A 104 3.06 -3.20 -33.16
CA TYR A 104 4.06 -2.36 -32.53
C TYR A 104 4.90 -3.16 -31.53
N ARG A 105 6.12 -2.72 -31.28
CA ARG A 105 6.98 -3.23 -30.20
C ARG A 105 7.45 -2.08 -29.32
N ILE A 106 7.55 -2.33 -28.02
CA ILE A 106 8.11 -1.37 -27.07
C ILE A 106 9.56 -1.77 -26.82
N ALA A 107 10.50 -0.85 -27.03
CA ALA A 107 11.92 -1.07 -26.77
C ALA A 107 12.25 -0.90 -25.28
N GLU A 108 13.44 -1.36 -24.88
CA GLU A 108 13.92 -1.36 -23.48
C GLU A 108 14.15 0.04 -22.90
N ASP A 109 14.25 1.06 -23.76
CA ASP A 109 14.29 2.48 -23.40
C ASP A 109 12.88 3.10 -23.27
N GLY A 110 11.82 2.33 -23.57
CA GLY A 110 10.44 2.78 -23.62
C GLY A 110 10.00 3.34 -24.98
N THR A 111 10.87 3.30 -26.01
CA THR A 111 10.53 3.82 -27.34
C THR A 111 9.58 2.86 -28.07
N LEU A 112 8.53 3.41 -28.70
CA LEU A 112 7.61 2.65 -29.56
C LEU A 112 8.22 2.46 -30.95
N ILE A 113 8.50 1.20 -31.30
CA ILE A 113 8.94 0.78 -32.62
C ILE A 113 7.71 0.35 -33.43
N ALA A 114 7.40 1.14 -34.46
CA ALA A 114 6.36 0.80 -35.42
C ALA A 114 6.75 -0.46 -36.22
N PRO A 115 5.77 -1.29 -36.62
CA PRO A 115 6.06 -2.35 -37.57
C PRO A 115 6.66 -1.69 -38.81
N SER A 116 7.86 -2.15 -39.20
CA SER A 116 8.45 -1.77 -40.49
C SER A 116 7.36 -1.91 -41.54
N PRO A 117 7.15 -0.93 -42.45
CA PRO A 117 6.14 -1.06 -43.48
C PRO A 117 6.45 -2.35 -44.21
N ARG A 118 5.64 -3.39 -43.94
CA ARG A 118 5.62 -4.57 -44.78
C ARG A 118 5.50 -3.97 -46.15
N THR A 119 6.53 -4.18 -46.97
CA THR A 119 6.51 -3.84 -48.38
C THR A 119 5.16 -4.34 -48.83
N THR A 120 4.22 -3.41 -49.03
CA THR A 120 2.96 -3.69 -49.66
C THR A 120 3.46 -4.14 -51.02
N ARG A 121 3.67 -5.45 -51.17
CA ARG A 121 3.78 -6.05 -52.49
C ARG A 121 2.47 -5.60 -53.06
N HIS A 122 2.54 -4.56 -53.90
CA HIS A 122 1.47 -4.17 -54.76
C HIS A 122 1.10 -5.47 -55.44
N ARG A 123 0.05 -6.12 -54.92
CA ARG A 123 -0.61 -7.18 -55.62
C ARG A 123 -1.22 -6.40 -56.75
N THR A 124 -0.48 -6.29 -57.84
CA THR A 124 -0.97 -5.80 -59.11
C THR A 124 -2.13 -6.72 -59.41
N SER A 125 -3.31 -6.29 -58.99
CA SER A 125 -4.56 -6.87 -59.42
C SER A 125 -4.61 -6.55 -60.90
N THR A 126 -4.11 -7.50 -61.70
CA THR A 126 -4.43 -7.55 -63.11
C THR A 126 -5.94 -7.38 -63.21
N PRO A 127 -6.44 -6.40 -63.97
CA PRO A 127 -7.88 -6.21 -64.13
C PRO A 127 -8.40 -7.46 -64.86
N ARG A 128 -8.99 -8.38 -64.10
CA ARG A 128 -9.72 -9.52 -64.66
C ARG A 128 -11.06 -8.98 -65.10
N THR A 129 -11.16 -8.70 -66.39
CA THR A 129 -12.39 -8.40 -67.11
C THR A 129 -13.43 -9.47 -66.78
N ALA A 130 -14.52 -9.06 -66.14
CA ALA A 130 -15.69 -9.90 -65.90
C ALA A 130 -16.80 -9.44 -66.86
N PRO A 131 -17.46 -10.35 -67.59
CA PRO A 131 -18.77 -10.07 -68.16
C PRO A 131 -19.86 -10.32 -67.10
N GLU A 132 -20.48 -9.22 -66.69
CA GLU A 132 -21.90 -8.93 -66.89
C GLU A 132 -23.00 -9.98 -66.54
N SER A 133 -23.87 -9.53 -65.62
CA SER A 133 -25.32 -9.79 -65.49
C SER A 133 -25.87 -11.06 -64.84
N ALA A 134 -26.51 -10.93 -63.66
CA ALA A 134 -27.99 -10.94 -63.44
C ALA A 134 -28.34 -11.10 -61.92
N PRO A 135 -29.62 -11.11 -61.45
CA PRO A 135 -30.18 -10.04 -60.62
C PRO A 135 -30.49 -10.43 -59.15
N ARG A 136 -30.82 -9.38 -58.38
CA ARG A 136 -31.18 -9.33 -56.96
C ARG A 136 -32.39 -10.19 -56.59
N SER A 137 -32.37 -10.74 -55.37
CA SER A 137 -33.56 -10.90 -54.52
C SER A 137 -33.22 -10.58 -53.05
N PRO A 138 -34.07 -9.82 -52.33
CA PRO A 138 -33.88 -9.46 -50.93
C PRO A 138 -34.65 -10.41 -50.02
N THR A 139 -34.00 -10.95 -48.99
CA THR A 139 -34.71 -11.51 -47.83
C THR A 139 -34.05 -10.97 -46.56
N GLN A 140 -34.62 -9.87 -46.09
CA GLN A 140 -34.37 -9.29 -44.79
C GLN A 140 -35.19 -10.11 -43.77
N SER A 141 -34.51 -10.77 -42.83
CA SER A 141 -35.15 -11.44 -41.70
C SER A 141 -34.76 -10.70 -40.42
N PRO A 142 -35.73 -10.31 -39.57
CA PRO A 142 -35.46 -9.49 -38.39
C PRO A 142 -34.84 -10.31 -37.27
N ARG A 143 -33.74 -9.81 -36.71
CA ARG A 143 -33.15 -10.34 -35.46
C ARG A 143 -33.97 -9.84 -34.26
N PRO A 144 -34.22 -10.70 -33.25
CA PRO A 144 -34.85 -10.28 -32.01
C PRO A 144 -33.92 -9.37 -31.18
N CYS A 145 -34.54 -8.36 -30.58
CA CYS A 145 -33.93 -7.42 -29.65
C CYS A 145 -33.17 -8.14 -28.53
N ALA A 146 -31.87 -7.86 -28.40
CA ALA A 146 -31.12 -8.12 -27.19
C ALA A 146 -31.33 -6.95 -26.21
N PRO A 147 -31.44 -7.21 -24.89
CA PRO A 147 -31.63 -6.17 -23.88
C PRO A 147 -30.39 -5.28 -23.73
N PRO A 148 -30.54 -4.02 -23.26
CA PRO A 148 -29.43 -3.11 -23.06
C PRO A 148 -28.48 -3.67 -22.00
N THR A 149 -27.21 -3.82 -22.37
CA THR A 149 -26.13 -4.00 -21.41
C THR A 149 -25.99 -2.66 -20.67
N THR A 150 -26.36 -2.66 -19.40
CA THR A 150 -26.11 -1.56 -18.47
C THR A 150 -24.63 -1.22 -18.54
N SER A 151 -24.33 -0.09 -19.17
CA SER A 151 -23.03 0.58 -19.06
C SER A 151 -22.82 0.91 -17.59
N THR A 152 -21.93 0.17 -16.94
CA THR A 152 -21.39 0.56 -15.64
C THR A 152 -20.63 1.88 -15.85
N PRO A 153 -21.05 3.00 -15.26
CA PRO A 153 -20.20 4.17 -15.20
C PRO A 153 -18.95 3.78 -14.41
N TRP A 154 -17.79 4.17 -14.93
CA TRP A 154 -16.54 4.14 -14.18
C TRP A 154 -16.76 4.81 -12.83
N THR A 155 -16.84 4.01 -11.77
CA THR A 155 -16.81 4.52 -10.41
C THR A 155 -15.42 5.11 -10.23
N ALA A 156 -15.41 6.43 -10.10
CA ALA A 156 -14.28 7.19 -9.61
C ALA A 156 -13.67 6.50 -8.38
N PHE A 157 -12.34 6.48 -8.37
CA PHE A 157 -11.53 6.26 -7.17
C PHE A 157 -12.18 6.94 -5.96
N PRO A 158 -12.36 6.26 -4.82
CA PRO A 158 -12.72 6.95 -3.59
C PRO A 158 -11.56 7.89 -3.19
N PRO A 159 -11.85 9.13 -2.78
CA PRO A 159 -10.85 9.93 -2.11
C PRO A 159 -10.46 9.23 -0.80
N THR A 160 -9.15 9.18 -0.58
CA THR A 160 -8.49 8.76 0.65
C THR A 160 -9.23 9.35 1.85
N SER A 161 -9.60 8.49 2.79
CA SER A 161 -10.35 8.82 3.99
C SER A 161 -9.71 10.01 4.71
N ALA A 162 -10.42 11.14 4.73
CA ALA A 162 -10.16 12.22 5.64
C ALA A 162 -10.35 11.69 7.07
N THR A 163 -9.23 11.52 7.78
CA THR A 163 -9.21 11.21 9.20
C THR A 163 -9.80 12.40 9.94
N LYS A 164 -11.03 12.23 10.43
CA LYS A 164 -11.67 13.14 11.38
C LYS A 164 -10.77 13.23 12.61
N PRO A 165 -10.41 14.43 13.11
CA PRO A 165 -9.69 14.53 14.36
C PRO A 165 -10.60 14.05 15.48
N THR A 166 -10.25 12.93 16.09
CA THR A 166 -10.79 12.53 17.39
C THR A 166 -10.35 13.61 18.37
N ALA A 167 -11.31 14.36 18.91
CA ALA A 167 -11.09 15.23 20.05
C ALA A 167 -10.57 14.37 21.20
N SER A 168 -9.25 14.40 21.40
CA SER A 168 -8.62 13.97 22.63
C SER A 168 -8.97 15.02 23.69
N CYS A 169 -9.93 14.67 24.55
CA CYS A 169 -10.03 15.31 25.84
C CYS A 169 -8.72 15.03 26.58
N SER A 170 -7.84 16.03 26.59
CA SER A 170 -6.73 16.10 27.53
C SER A 170 -7.30 16.10 28.95
N PRO A 171 -6.84 15.23 29.87
CA PRO A 171 -6.96 15.53 31.28
C PRO A 171 -6.05 16.73 31.56
N SER A 172 -6.66 17.84 31.99
CA SER A 172 -5.95 18.96 32.58
C SER A 172 -5.08 18.44 33.73
N SER A 173 -3.78 18.38 33.51
CA SER A 173 -2.82 18.34 34.60
C SER A 173 -2.88 19.68 35.31
N THR A 174 -3.64 19.73 36.40
CA THR A 174 -3.54 20.79 37.39
C THR A 174 -2.12 20.75 37.94
N THR A 175 -1.30 21.69 37.47
CA THR A 175 -0.02 22.05 38.08
C THR A 175 -0.32 22.57 39.49
N THR A 176 -0.15 21.71 40.50
CA THR A 176 -0.02 22.15 41.89
C THR A 176 1.32 22.87 42.01
N SER A 177 1.27 24.19 41.85
CA SER A 177 2.35 25.09 42.20
C SER A 177 2.49 25.12 43.73
N ASN A 178 3.69 24.78 44.19
CA ASN A 178 4.15 24.99 45.55
C ASN A 178 3.97 26.45 45.97
N ALA A 179 3.31 26.67 47.10
CA ALA A 179 3.47 27.86 47.94
C ALA A 179 3.24 27.48 49.41
N ASN A 180 4.36 27.24 50.08
CA ASN A 180 4.75 27.84 51.36
C ASN A 180 3.71 27.92 52.51
N ALA A 181 4.06 27.24 53.60
CA ALA A 181 3.79 27.55 55.01
C ALA A 181 2.36 27.91 55.45
N THR A 182 1.81 27.14 56.40
CA THR A 182 1.52 27.63 57.77
C THR A 182 0.97 26.49 58.61
N THR A 183 1.64 26.29 59.74
CA THR A 183 1.30 25.51 60.93
C THR A 183 -0.17 25.67 61.34
N CYS A 184 -0.86 24.59 61.67
CA CYS A 184 -1.93 24.62 62.67
C CYS A 184 -2.08 23.24 63.33
N SER A 185 -1.71 23.20 64.60
CA SER A 185 -1.96 22.13 65.55
C SER A 185 -3.42 22.12 66.00
N THR A 186 -4.03 20.94 66.07
CA THR A 186 -5.10 20.53 66.99
C THR A 186 -5.21 19.02 66.76
N GLY A 187 -4.74 18.13 67.64
CA GLY A 187 -5.07 18.04 69.05
C GLY A 187 -6.47 17.44 69.16
N TRP A 188 -6.58 16.16 69.53
CA TRP A 188 -7.70 15.53 70.26
C TRP A 188 -7.17 14.23 70.89
N THR A 189 -6.98 14.30 72.21
CA THR A 189 -7.14 13.22 73.20
C THR A 189 -8.60 12.72 73.19
N ALA A 190 -9.02 11.54 73.63
CA ALA A 190 -8.42 10.42 74.37
C ALA A 190 -9.12 9.13 73.92
#